data_AF-A0A2T2WEA9-F1
#
_entry.id   AF-A0A2T2WEA9-F1
#
_cell.length_a   1.000
_cell.length_b   1.000
_cell.length_c   1.000
_cell.angle_alpha   90.00
_cell.angle_beta   90.00
_cell.angle_gamma   90.00
#
_symmetry.space_group_name_H-M   'P 1'
#
loop_
_entity.id
_entity.type
_entity.pdbx_description
1 polymer ?
#
loop_
_entity_poly.entity_id
_entity_poly.type
_entity_poly.pdbx_seq_one_letter_code
_entity_poly.pdbx_strand_id
1 'polypeptide(L)'
;MIAERRALYQQQLKTTPAPHLGTVPTTPRDPDLLSVRVFGEGSPGLEGLIREVRGFAASRGRYKGPVRIIHGPHEFFKVQPGDVLVCRSTAPSWTGLFGIAGAVITETGGILSHAATVAREYQIPCIVGTRNATHVFHDGDMVLVDGTLGTAIIDG
;
A
#
# COMPACT_ATOMS: atom_id res chain seq x y z
N MET A 1 -31.69 13.02 11.88
CA MET A 1 -31.35 12.26 10.65
C MET A 1 -30.10 12.74 9.89
N ILE A 2 -30.03 13.96 9.32
CA ILE A 2 -28.83 14.40 8.54
C ILE A 2 -27.62 14.69 9.44
N ALA A 3 -27.81 15.39 10.57
CA ALA A 3 -26.74 15.73 11.50
C ALA A 3 -26.09 14.48 12.14
N GLU A 4 -26.91 13.49 12.54
CA GLU A 4 -26.43 12.21 13.10
C GLU A 4 -25.62 11.39 12.08
N ARG A 5 -26.09 11.32 10.83
CA ARG A 5 -25.34 10.66 9.74
C ARG A 5 -23.99 11.33 9.50
N ARG A 6 -23.91 12.66 9.58
CA ARG A 6 -22.65 13.41 9.45
C ARG A 6 -21.70 13.15 10.63
N ALA A 7 -22.20 13.12 11.87
CA ALA A 7 -21.40 12.84 13.06
C ALA A 7 -20.85 11.41 13.05
N LEU A 8 -21.69 10.42 12.71
CA LEU A 8 -21.28 9.02 12.54
C LEU A 8 -20.18 8.89 11.50
N TYR A 9 -20.33 9.57 10.35
CA TYR A 9 -19.31 9.57 9.30
C TYR A 9 -17.97 10.13 9.79
N GLN A 10 -17.97 11.25 10.53
CA GLN A 10 -16.75 11.81 11.12
C GLN A 10 -16.07 10.88 12.13
N GLN A 11 -16.86 10.11 12.89
CA GLN A 11 -16.34 9.11 13.82
C GLN A 11 -15.73 7.90 13.08
N GLN A 12 -16.38 7.46 12.00
CA GLN A 12 -15.91 6.36 11.17
C GLN A 12 -14.58 6.66 10.48
N LEU A 13 -14.37 7.90 10.01
CA LEU A 13 -13.09 8.32 9.41
C LEU A 13 -11.89 8.18 10.35
N LYS A 14 -12.11 8.23 11.66
CA LYS A 14 -11.06 8.08 12.70
C LYS A 14 -10.81 6.63 13.10
N THR A 15 -11.64 5.70 12.65
CA THR A 15 -11.59 4.31 13.10
C THR A 15 -10.94 3.43 12.04
N THR A 16 -9.96 2.63 12.42
CA THR A 16 -9.46 1.56 11.56
C THR A 16 -10.43 0.37 11.65
N PRO A 17 -11.08 -0.05 10.55
CA PRO A 17 -12.02 -1.15 10.60
C PRO A 17 -11.30 -2.46 10.97
N ALA A 18 -11.98 -3.31 11.73
CA ALA A 18 -11.48 -4.64 12.06
C ALA A 18 -11.26 -5.45 10.77
N PRO A 19 -10.21 -6.30 10.71
CA PRO A 19 -9.87 -7.06 9.51
C PRO A 19 -10.94 -8.09 9.12
N HIS A 20 -11.81 -8.48 10.05
CA HIS A 20 -12.95 -9.36 9.80
C HIS A 20 -14.19 -8.80 10.51
N LEU A 21 -15.36 -9.04 9.92
CA LEU A 21 -16.65 -8.71 10.51
C LEU A 21 -17.31 -10.00 11.02
N GLY A 22 -17.75 -10.00 12.28
CA GLY A 22 -18.38 -11.18 12.92
C GLY A 22 -17.40 -12.11 13.63
N THR A 23 -17.90 -13.26 14.09
CA THR A 23 -17.08 -14.30 14.73
C THR A 23 -16.36 -15.14 13.68
N VAL A 24 -15.04 -15.19 13.73
CA VAL A 24 -14.27 -16.14 12.90
C VAL A 24 -14.76 -17.57 13.20
N PRO A 25 -15.02 -18.41 12.17
CA PRO A 25 -15.35 -19.81 12.39
C PRO A 25 -14.24 -20.49 13.22
N THR A 26 -14.62 -21.17 14.29
CA THR A 26 -13.70 -21.89 15.20
C THR A 26 -13.17 -23.19 14.61
N THR A 27 -13.66 -23.61 13.45
CA THR A 27 -13.09 -24.73 12.69
C THR A 27 -11.66 -24.35 12.28
N PRO A 28 -10.65 -25.22 12.48
CA PRO A 28 -9.30 -24.99 12.00
C PRO A 28 -9.25 -25.12 10.48
N ARG A 29 -9.82 -24.13 9.80
CA ARG A 29 -9.41 -23.71 8.47
C ARG A 29 -8.66 -22.44 8.76
N ASP A 30 -7.36 -22.56 9.03
CA ASP A 30 -6.49 -21.46 9.43
C ASP A 30 -6.92 -20.17 8.69
N PRO A 31 -7.57 -19.21 9.38
CA PRO A 31 -8.01 -17.95 8.78
C PRO A 31 -6.80 -17.19 8.22
N ASP A 32 -5.66 -17.39 8.88
CA ASP A 32 -4.35 -17.00 8.40
C ASP A 32 -3.95 -17.75 7.14
N LEU A 33 -4.20 -19.05 6.97
CA LEU A 33 -3.91 -19.72 5.69
C LEU A 33 -4.77 -19.22 4.54
N LEU A 34 -6.04 -18.85 4.75
CA LEU A 34 -6.85 -18.31 3.65
C LEU A 34 -6.38 -16.90 3.29
N SER A 35 -6.12 -16.06 4.29
CA SER A 35 -5.57 -14.72 4.06
C SER A 35 -4.12 -14.78 3.53
N VAL A 36 -3.31 -15.75 3.92
CA VAL A 36 -1.98 -16.05 3.37
C VAL A 36 -2.08 -16.65 1.96
N ARG A 37 -3.10 -17.46 1.65
CA ARG A 37 -3.30 -17.98 0.29
C ARG A 37 -3.85 -16.94 -0.68
N VAL A 38 -4.68 -16.02 -0.18
CA VAL A 38 -5.35 -14.98 -1.00
C VAL A 38 -4.54 -13.69 -1.05
N PHE A 39 -3.93 -13.29 0.07
CA PHE A 39 -3.12 -12.09 0.20
C PHE A 39 -1.64 -12.40 0.31
N GLY A 40 -1.19 -13.46 1.02
CA GLY A 40 0.24 -13.82 1.22
C GLY A 40 0.72 -13.59 2.65
N GLU A 41 1.81 -14.26 3.09
CA GLU A 41 2.45 -13.95 4.39
C GLU A 41 3.08 -12.55 4.31
N GLY A 42 2.52 -11.58 5.04
CA GLY A 42 3.26 -10.38 5.39
C GLY A 42 4.27 -10.76 6.46
N SER A 43 5.57 -10.67 6.15
CA SER A 43 6.62 -10.98 7.13
C SER A 43 6.55 -10.01 8.31
N PRO A 44 6.69 -10.48 9.57
CA PRO A 44 6.97 -9.60 10.69
C PRO A 44 8.29 -8.85 10.42
N GLY A 45 8.28 -7.54 10.63
CA GLY A 45 9.44 -6.68 10.36
C GLY A 45 10.68 -7.19 11.10
N LEU A 46 11.79 -7.32 10.37
CA LEU A 46 13.10 -7.54 10.97
C LEU A 46 13.48 -6.30 11.77
N GLU A 47 13.38 -6.39 13.09
CA GLU A 47 13.94 -5.41 14.02
C GLU A 47 15.48 -5.45 13.89
N GLY A 48 16.01 -4.57 13.05
CA GLY A 48 17.45 -4.45 12.88
C GLY A 48 17.83 -3.35 11.88
N LEU A 49 17.93 -2.12 12.37
CA LEU A 49 18.56 -0.91 11.79
C LEU A 49 18.12 -0.44 10.37
N ILE A 50 17.53 -1.31 9.56
CA ILE A 50 17.10 -1.05 8.20
C ILE A 50 15.59 -0.82 8.25
N ARG A 51 15.14 0.38 7.87
CA ARG A 51 13.72 0.67 7.67
C ARG A 51 13.27 0.00 6.37
N GLU A 52 13.00 -1.31 6.47
CA GLU A 52 12.47 -2.16 5.38
C GLU A 52 10.97 -2.37 5.57
N VAL A 53 10.24 -2.31 4.46
CA VAL A 53 8.84 -2.69 4.36
C VAL A 53 8.71 -3.83 3.37
N ARG A 54 7.90 -4.85 3.72
CA ARG A 54 7.62 -6.00 2.87
C ARG A 54 6.16 -6.10 2.51
N GLY A 55 5.87 -6.49 1.29
CA GLY A 55 4.53 -6.79 0.81
C GLY A 55 4.58 -7.77 -0.35
N PHE A 56 3.54 -7.75 -1.17
CA PHE A 56 3.41 -8.63 -2.32
C PHE A 56 3.98 -7.98 -3.57
N ALA A 57 4.86 -8.72 -4.24
CA ALA A 57 5.39 -8.38 -5.56
C ALA A 57 4.24 -8.32 -6.58
N ALA A 58 3.83 -7.10 -6.95
CA ALA A 58 2.68 -6.88 -7.83
C ALA A 58 3.11 -6.61 -9.28
N SER A 59 4.20 -5.88 -9.47
CA SER A 59 4.81 -5.58 -10.76
C SER A 59 6.32 -5.59 -10.62
N ARG A 60 7.00 -6.36 -11.48
CA ARG A 60 8.46 -6.59 -11.44
C ARG A 60 9.24 -5.32 -11.77
N GLY A 61 10.48 -5.26 -11.29
CA GLY A 61 11.43 -4.18 -11.58
C GLY A 61 12.00 -3.57 -10.31
N ARG A 62 12.97 -2.67 -10.48
CA ARG A 62 13.63 -1.95 -9.39
C ARG A 62 13.64 -0.47 -9.69
N TYR A 63 13.35 0.35 -8.69
CA TYR A 63 13.38 1.80 -8.82
C TYR A 63 13.85 2.43 -7.53
N LYS A 64 14.66 3.48 -7.64
CA LYS A 64 15.09 4.30 -6.50
C LYS A 64 14.60 5.73 -6.72
N GLY A 65 13.89 6.27 -5.75
CA GLY A 65 13.37 7.64 -5.84
C GLY A 65 12.83 8.17 -4.51
N PRO A 66 12.44 9.45 -4.47
CA PRO A 66 11.88 10.08 -3.29
C PRO A 66 10.45 9.59 -3.04
N VAL A 67 10.12 9.32 -1.78
CA VAL A 67 8.77 8.95 -1.36
C VAL A 67 7.85 10.15 -1.45
N ARG A 68 6.66 9.91 -1.98
CA ARG A 68 5.53 10.83 -1.90
C ARG A 68 4.31 10.12 -1.32
N ILE A 69 3.90 10.54 -0.13
CA ILE A 69 2.74 9.96 0.55
C ILE A 69 1.47 10.72 0.14
N ILE A 70 0.50 9.98 -0.39
CA ILE A 70 -0.79 10.53 -0.83
C ILE A 70 -1.92 9.81 -0.08
N HIS A 71 -2.72 10.57 0.66
CA HIS A 71 -3.89 10.04 1.37
C HIS A 71 -5.17 10.10 0.54
N GLY A 72 -5.22 10.93 -0.51
CA GLY A 72 -6.37 11.01 -1.39
C GLY A 72 -6.23 12.01 -2.55
N PRO A 73 -7.27 12.15 -3.38
CA PRO A 73 -7.27 12.98 -4.59
C PRO A 73 -6.92 14.46 -4.37
N HIS A 74 -7.22 14.98 -3.19
CA HIS A 74 -6.92 16.37 -2.83
C HIS A 74 -5.41 16.63 -2.72
N GLU A 75 -4.55 15.61 -2.64
CA GLU A 75 -3.10 15.75 -2.52
C GLU A 75 -2.35 15.40 -3.81
N PHE A 76 -3.05 15.08 -4.90
CA PHE A 76 -2.43 14.68 -6.17
C PHE A 76 -1.42 15.70 -6.71
N PHE A 77 -1.61 16.98 -6.39
CA PHE A 77 -0.69 18.06 -6.76
C PHE A 77 0.72 17.92 -6.15
N LYS A 78 0.91 17.11 -5.12
CA LYS A 78 2.22 16.91 -4.48
C LYS A 78 3.13 15.98 -5.28
N VAL A 79 2.58 15.11 -6.13
CA VAL A 79 3.33 14.10 -6.88
C VAL A 79 4.13 14.75 -8.00
N GLN A 80 5.42 14.45 -8.04
CA GLN A 80 6.32 14.85 -9.11
C GLN A 80 6.70 13.64 -9.98
N PRO A 81 7.12 13.87 -11.25
CA PRO A 81 7.64 12.81 -12.09
C PRO A 81 8.85 12.12 -11.45
N GLY A 82 8.81 10.79 -11.37
CA GLY A 82 9.83 9.97 -10.72
C GLY A 82 9.61 9.74 -9.21
N ASP A 83 8.55 10.29 -8.61
CA ASP A 83 8.27 9.99 -7.20
C ASP A 83 7.87 8.52 -7.01
N VAL A 84 8.21 7.97 -5.83
CA VAL A 84 7.68 6.71 -5.32
C VAL A 84 6.36 7.00 -4.63
N LEU A 85 5.27 6.62 -5.28
CA LEU A 85 3.93 6.87 -4.78
C LEU A 85 3.58 5.89 -3.65
N VAL A 86 3.38 6.41 -2.44
CA VAL A 86 2.99 5.63 -1.27
C VAL A 86 1.58 6.02 -0.85
N CYS A 87 0.68 5.03 -0.73
CA CYS A 87 -0.68 5.30 -0.28
C CYS A 87 -1.31 4.09 0.43
N ARG A 88 -2.42 4.31 1.14
CA ARG A 88 -3.14 3.21 1.79
C ARG A 88 -3.84 2.30 0.77
N SER A 89 -4.55 2.89 -0.17
CA SER A 89 -5.31 2.21 -1.22
C SER A 89 -5.48 3.12 -2.43
N THR A 90 -5.62 2.53 -3.62
CA THR A 90 -5.85 3.28 -4.87
C THR A 90 -7.27 3.09 -5.38
N ALA A 91 -7.69 4.01 -6.25
CA ALA A 91 -8.96 3.95 -6.98
C ALA A 91 -8.71 4.34 -8.45
N PRO A 92 -9.67 4.14 -9.37
CA PRO A 92 -9.50 4.49 -10.78
C PRO A 92 -9.09 5.94 -11.06
N SER A 93 -9.41 6.88 -10.16
CA SER A 93 -8.97 8.27 -10.27
C SER A 93 -7.44 8.46 -10.14
N TRP A 94 -6.72 7.47 -9.63
CA TRP A 94 -5.28 7.52 -9.41
C TRP A 94 -4.46 7.18 -10.67
N THR A 95 -5.10 6.65 -11.71
CA THR A 95 -4.41 6.15 -12.92
C THR A 95 -3.50 7.20 -13.57
N GLY A 96 -3.89 8.48 -13.54
CA GLY A 96 -3.05 9.57 -14.07
C GLY A 96 -1.69 9.70 -13.35
N LEU A 97 -1.61 9.36 -12.07
CA LEU A 97 -0.37 9.41 -11.30
C LEU A 97 0.61 8.28 -11.67
N PHE A 98 0.10 7.13 -12.13
CA PHE A 98 0.93 6.00 -12.51
C PHE A 98 1.78 6.29 -13.75
N GLY A 99 1.33 7.21 -14.62
CA GLY A 99 2.10 7.64 -15.80
C GLY A 99 3.33 8.48 -15.47
N ILE A 100 3.39 9.07 -14.27
CA ILE A 100 4.53 9.90 -13.84
C ILE A 100 5.30 9.31 -12.66
N ALA A 101 4.71 8.37 -11.92
CA ALA A 101 5.37 7.71 -10.80
C ALA A 101 6.50 6.79 -11.27
N GLY A 102 7.60 6.74 -10.50
CA GLY A 102 8.69 5.81 -10.74
C GLY A 102 8.45 4.42 -10.14
N ALA A 103 7.70 4.36 -9.04
CA ALA A 103 7.22 3.12 -8.42
C ALA A 103 5.99 3.36 -7.55
N VAL A 104 5.30 2.29 -7.16
CA VAL A 104 4.09 2.37 -6.33
C VAL A 104 4.18 1.41 -5.14
N ILE A 105 3.83 1.91 -3.97
CA ILE A 105 3.71 1.13 -2.73
C ILE A 105 2.31 1.36 -2.16
N THR A 106 1.59 0.27 -1.89
CA THR A 106 0.26 0.32 -1.25
C THR A 106 0.20 -0.53 0.01
N GLU A 107 -0.49 -0.04 1.03
CA GLU A 107 -0.70 -0.78 2.29
C GLU A 107 -1.76 -1.87 2.17
N THR A 108 -2.75 -1.66 1.30
CA THR A 108 -3.87 -2.56 1.07
C THR A 108 -3.97 -2.96 -0.39
N GLY A 109 -4.57 -4.12 -0.65
CA GLY A 109 -4.71 -4.69 -1.98
C GLY A 109 -3.91 -5.97 -2.13
N GLY A 110 -4.36 -6.84 -3.03
CA GLY A 110 -3.67 -8.06 -3.42
C GLY A 110 -3.01 -7.93 -4.79
N ILE A 111 -2.36 -9.00 -5.23
CA ILE A 111 -1.69 -9.08 -6.53
C ILE A 111 -2.65 -8.89 -7.72
N LEU A 112 -3.96 -9.02 -7.56
CA LEU A 112 -4.96 -8.76 -8.61
C LEU A 112 -5.71 -7.43 -8.43
N SER A 113 -5.26 -6.58 -7.49
CA SER A 113 -5.88 -5.30 -7.21
C SER A 113 -5.70 -4.29 -8.35
N HIS A 114 -6.50 -3.23 -8.31
CA HIS A 114 -6.38 -2.09 -9.23
C HIS A 114 -4.93 -1.56 -9.31
N ALA A 115 -4.28 -1.33 -8.16
CA ALA A 115 -2.89 -0.86 -8.12
C ALA A 115 -1.92 -1.83 -8.84
N ALA A 116 -2.11 -3.14 -8.64
CA ALA A 116 -1.25 -4.15 -9.25
C ALA A 116 -1.43 -4.22 -10.77
N THR A 117 -2.67 -4.19 -11.25
CA THR A 117 -2.99 -4.25 -12.69
C THR A 117 -2.45 -3.01 -13.41
N VAL A 118 -2.77 -1.81 -12.92
CA VAL A 118 -2.33 -0.56 -13.54
C VAL A 118 -0.80 -0.46 -13.51
N ALA A 119 -0.13 -0.81 -12.41
CA ALA A 119 1.33 -0.78 -12.37
C ALA A 119 2.01 -1.66 -13.45
N ARG A 120 1.41 -2.81 -13.79
CA ARG A 120 1.91 -3.65 -14.89
C ARG A 120 1.66 -3.02 -16.24
N GLU A 121 0.51 -2.39 -16.46
CA GLU A 121 0.22 -1.70 -17.72
C GLU A 121 1.24 -0.60 -18.00
N TYR A 122 1.63 0.15 -16.95
CA TYR A 122 2.63 1.21 -17.02
C TYR A 122 4.08 0.71 -16.88
N GLN A 123 4.29 -0.60 -16.69
CA GLN A 123 5.61 -1.22 -16.52
C GLN A 123 6.46 -0.60 -15.38
N ILE A 124 5.81 -0.15 -14.31
CA ILE A 124 6.47 0.40 -13.13
C ILE A 124 6.54 -0.64 -11.99
N PRO A 125 7.60 -0.65 -11.18
CA PRO A 125 7.69 -1.53 -10.01
C PRO A 125 6.57 -1.24 -9.01
N CYS A 126 5.94 -2.29 -8.48
CA CYS A 126 4.84 -2.14 -7.55
C CYS A 126 4.83 -3.19 -6.46
N ILE A 127 4.61 -2.74 -5.23
CA ILE A 127 4.43 -3.57 -4.04
C ILE A 127 3.08 -3.24 -3.42
N VAL A 128 2.30 -4.27 -3.11
CA VAL A 128 0.96 -4.12 -2.51
C VAL A 128 0.85 -4.86 -1.19
N GLY A 129 -0.09 -4.47 -0.34
CA GLY A 129 -0.31 -5.17 0.93
C GLY A 129 0.85 -5.04 1.92
N THR A 130 1.62 -3.95 1.83
CA THR A 130 2.85 -3.75 2.63
C THR A 130 2.62 -3.59 4.13
N ARG A 131 1.39 -3.31 4.57
CA ARG A 131 0.99 -3.01 5.95
C ARG A 131 1.87 -1.93 6.60
N ASN A 132 1.29 -0.76 6.89
CA ASN A 132 1.96 0.32 7.64
C ASN A 132 3.05 1.10 6.87
N ALA A 133 3.14 0.99 5.54
CA ALA A 133 4.11 1.74 4.72
C ALA A 133 4.00 3.26 4.91
N THR A 134 2.80 3.80 5.10
CA THR A 134 2.58 5.25 5.32
C THR A 134 3.06 5.75 6.68
N HIS A 135 3.34 4.84 7.61
CA HIS A 135 3.90 5.15 8.93
C HIS A 135 5.41 4.93 8.99
N VAL A 136 5.96 4.08 8.13
CA VAL A 136 7.40 3.78 8.09
C VAL A 136 8.16 4.81 7.26
N PHE A 137 7.61 5.18 6.11
CA PHE A 137 8.20 6.18 5.22
C PHE A 137 7.69 7.58 5.53
N HIS A 138 8.49 8.58 5.18
CA HIS A 138 8.14 9.99 5.22
C HIS A 138 8.27 10.61 3.82
N ASP A 139 7.54 11.70 3.58
CA ASP A 139 7.68 12.48 2.36
C ASP A 139 9.14 12.92 2.15
N GLY A 140 9.70 12.59 0.98
CA GLY A 140 11.08 12.90 0.61
C GLY A 140 12.12 11.82 0.95
N ASP A 141 11.75 10.77 1.68
CA ASP A 141 12.67 9.66 1.95
C ASP A 141 13.11 9.00 0.64
N MET A 142 14.42 8.81 0.45
CA MET A 142 14.91 8.04 -0.69
C MET A 142 14.71 6.55 -0.42
N VAL A 143 13.96 5.87 -1.28
CA VAL A 143 13.67 4.44 -1.12
C VAL A 143 14.05 3.66 -2.37
N LEU A 144 14.62 2.47 -2.15
CA LEU A 144 14.80 1.45 -3.17
C LEU A 144 13.61 0.48 -3.11
N VAL A 145 12.83 0.45 -4.18
CA VAL A 145 11.69 -0.44 -4.36
C VAL A 145 12.10 -1.60 -5.25
N ASP A 146 11.97 -2.83 -4.75
CA ASP A 146 12.09 -4.06 -5.54
C ASP A 146 10.72 -4.71 -5.67
N GLY A 147 10.06 -4.46 -6.81
CA GLY A 147 8.77 -5.04 -7.15
C GLY A 147 8.83 -6.52 -7.54
N THR A 148 10.03 -7.10 -7.66
CA THR A 148 10.22 -8.54 -7.90
C THR A 148 10.25 -9.31 -6.58
N LEU A 149 10.96 -8.77 -5.59
CA LEU A 149 11.06 -9.38 -4.25
C LEU A 149 9.93 -8.94 -3.31
N GLY A 150 9.23 -7.85 -3.64
CA GLY A 150 8.19 -7.29 -2.77
C GLY A 150 8.75 -6.53 -1.58
N THR A 151 9.94 -5.92 -1.71
CA THR A 151 10.63 -5.22 -0.62
C THR A 151 10.89 -3.75 -0.96
N ALA A 152 10.75 -2.87 0.02
CA ALA A 152 11.11 -1.46 -0.09
C ALA A 152 12.00 -1.07 1.09
N ILE A 153 13.15 -0.46 0.81
CA ILE A 153 14.18 -0.14 1.81
C ILE A 153 14.52 1.34 1.72
N ILE A 154 14.60 2.03 2.85
CA ILE A 154 15.12 3.41 2.90
C ILE A 154 16.62 3.40 2.63
N ASP A 155 17.05 4.16 1.63
CA ASP A 155 18.45 4.36 1.26
C ASP A 155 18.92 5.67 1.91
N GLY A 156 19.66 5.53 3.02
CA GLY A 156 20.09 6.62 3.90
C GLY A 156 21.39 7.29 3.47
#